data_AF-J9FFD0-F1
#
_entry.id   AF-J9FFD0-F1
#
_cell.length_a   1.000
_cell.length_b   1.000
_cell.length_c   1.000
_cell.angle_alpha   90.00
_cell.angle_beta   90.00
_cell.angle_gamma   90.00
#
_symmetry.space_group_name_H-M   'P 1'
#
loop_
_entity.id
_entity.type
_entity.pdbx_description
1 polymer ?
#
loop_
_entity_poly.entity_id
_entity_poly.type
_entity_poly.pdbx_seq_one_letter_code
_entity_poly.pdbx_strand_id
1 'polypeptide(L)'
;MASNDLPNGNRKMMKNDQERINKQKPLSKQDSLTGRPSTSYPTFEEHDKMFDNEGTLMSVTLDSLIELLIPSSNYSIEQSYIFAALLNIRIFISPPDLIQKILQQCVFKQNATGANLQKKDEHLDRAERFERALINISSSMAQIMNIDDNNYKGLAEICPNPTTLAQQITLIELERFSMIGPDEIVYASMNDNVKKRYGNGTNNIKHYIDWSNRLTYLTATEILRCSKRHCRVHTIEYFIDVAKECINIGNFNSFMAIVAALSLPLIARLKKT
;
A
#
# COMPACT_ATOMS: atom_id res chain seq x y z
N MET A 1 -24.59 -0.19 61.41
CA MET A 1 -25.68 -1.15 61.67
C MET A 1 -26.14 -1.63 60.30
N ALA A 2 -25.50 -2.69 59.78
CA ALA A 2 -25.95 -4.09 59.76
C ALA A 2 -26.48 -4.43 58.34
N SER A 3 -25.68 -5.13 57.52
CA SER A 3 -25.70 -6.60 57.31
C SER A 3 -26.70 -6.98 56.20
N ASN A 4 -26.21 -7.35 55.02
CA ASN A 4 -25.93 -8.74 54.55
C ASN A 4 -27.21 -9.46 54.06
N ASP A 5 -27.19 -9.95 52.81
CA ASP A 5 -27.22 -11.40 52.50
C ASP A 5 -27.64 -11.68 51.04
N LEU A 6 -26.69 -12.24 50.27
CA LEU A 6 -26.93 -13.24 49.22
C LEU A 6 -27.11 -14.60 49.94
N PRO A 7 -27.87 -15.57 49.40
CA PRO A 7 -27.21 -16.61 48.58
C PRO A 7 -28.07 -17.34 47.53
N ASN A 8 -27.38 -17.72 46.44
CA ASN A 8 -27.24 -19.07 45.84
C ASN A 8 -28.46 -20.00 45.59
N GLY A 9 -28.53 -20.60 44.39
CA GLY A 9 -29.46 -21.70 44.09
C GLY A 9 -29.32 -22.32 42.69
N ASN A 10 -28.46 -23.33 42.58
CA ASN A 10 -28.32 -24.28 41.45
C ASN A 10 -29.63 -24.97 41.04
N ARG A 11 -29.78 -25.29 39.74
CA ARG A 11 -30.52 -26.50 39.30
C ARG A 11 -30.01 -27.03 37.93
N LYS A 12 -29.33 -28.18 37.96
CA LYS A 12 -29.15 -29.14 36.85
C LYS A 12 -30.29 -30.16 36.89
N MET A 13 -30.75 -30.65 35.74
CA MET A 13 -31.24 -32.02 35.41
C MET A 13 -31.58 -32.02 33.90
N MET A 14 -30.91 -32.84 33.07
CA MET A 14 -31.34 -34.18 32.57
C MET A 14 -32.65 -34.16 31.75
N LYS A 15 -32.87 -34.90 30.65
CA LYS A 15 -32.14 -35.76 29.68
C LYS A 15 -33.23 -36.11 28.60
N ASN A 16 -32.91 -36.97 27.61
CA ASN A 16 -33.81 -37.70 26.66
C ASN A 16 -34.19 -36.99 25.35
N ASP A 17 -34.25 -37.59 24.14
CA ASP A 17 -33.99 -38.95 23.59
C ASP A 17 -33.74 -38.73 22.06
N GLN A 18 -32.63 -39.15 21.46
CA GLN A 18 -32.43 -40.43 20.75
C GLN A 18 -33.58 -40.84 19.80
N GLU A 19 -33.36 -40.74 18.47
CA GLU A 19 -33.61 -41.81 17.46
C GLU A 19 -33.71 -41.26 16.02
N ARG A 20 -32.71 -41.54 15.19
CA ARG A 20 -32.88 -42.37 13.97
C ARG A 20 -31.52 -42.67 13.35
N ILE A 21 -31.06 -43.88 13.63
CA ILE A 21 -29.94 -44.57 12.99
C ILE A 21 -30.51 -45.61 12.01
N ASN A 22 -29.72 -45.89 10.98
CA ASN A 22 -29.67 -47.09 10.13
C ASN A 22 -30.62 -47.20 8.94
N LYS A 23 -30.03 -47.37 7.74
CA LYS A 23 -29.84 -48.71 7.15
C LYS A 23 -28.47 -48.83 6.44
N GLN A 24 -27.73 -49.86 6.84
CA GLN A 24 -26.53 -50.45 6.23
C GLN A 24 -26.94 -51.61 5.30
N LYS A 25 -26.11 -51.98 4.30
CA LYS A 25 -25.42 -53.30 4.07
C LYS A 25 -25.11 -53.63 2.57
N PRO A 26 -24.25 -54.63 2.22
CA PRO A 26 -23.00 -54.40 1.45
C PRO A 26 -22.71 -55.37 0.26
N LEU A 27 -21.52 -55.19 -0.35
CA LEU A 27 -20.60 -56.20 -0.95
C LEU A 27 -20.94 -56.90 -2.29
N SER A 28 -20.09 -56.68 -3.31
CA SER A 28 -19.38 -57.76 -4.03
C SER A 28 -18.28 -57.22 -4.96
N LYS A 29 -17.04 -57.71 -4.75
CA LYS A 29 -15.91 -57.63 -5.68
C LYS A 29 -16.15 -58.56 -6.87
N GLN A 30 -15.82 -58.11 -8.08
CA GLN A 30 -15.30 -59.00 -9.13
C GLN A 30 -14.14 -58.27 -9.84
N ASP A 31 -12.95 -58.83 -9.69
CA ASP A 31 -11.76 -58.49 -10.46
C ASP A 31 -11.91 -59.03 -11.89
N SER A 32 -11.54 -58.21 -12.88
CA SER A 32 -11.16 -58.68 -14.21
C SER A 32 -10.07 -57.76 -14.73
N LEU A 33 -8.84 -58.27 -14.65
CA LEU A 33 -7.62 -57.70 -15.21
C LEU A 33 -7.79 -57.51 -16.72
N THR A 34 -7.67 -56.27 -17.22
CA THR A 34 -6.99 -55.86 -18.45
C THR A 34 -7.36 -54.42 -18.82
N GLY A 35 -6.36 -53.54 -18.99
CA GLY A 35 -6.54 -52.26 -19.70
C GLY A 35 -6.10 -51.01 -18.94
N ARG A 36 -4.87 -50.56 -19.23
CA ARG A 36 -4.26 -49.22 -19.08
C ARG A 36 -4.63 -48.31 -17.88
N PRO A 37 -3.64 -47.72 -17.16
CA PRO A 37 -3.93 -46.63 -16.24
C PRO A 37 -4.43 -45.43 -17.05
N SER A 38 -5.73 -45.15 -16.94
CA SER A 38 -6.30 -43.90 -17.40
C SER A 38 -5.85 -42.83 -16.42
N THR A 39 -4.76 -42.14 -16.72
CA THR A 39 -4.48 -40.84 -16.11
C THR A 39 -5.53 -39.87 -16.62
N SER A 40 -6.68 -39.82 -15.96
CA SER A 40 -7.66 -38.75 -16.17
C SER A 40 -7.06 -37.48 -15.58
N TYR A 41 -6.41 -36.70 -16.44
CA TYR A 41 -6.15 -35.30 -16.17
C TYR A 41 -7.51 -34.63 -15.88
N PRO A 42 -7.60 -33.71 -14.90
CA PRO A 42 -8.79 -32.89 -14.77
C PRO A 42 -8.88 -32.04 -16.04
N THR A 43 -9.82 -32.39 -16.92
CA THR A 43 -10.27 -31.49 -17.97
C THR A 43 -11.00 -30.36 -17.26
N PHE A 44 -10.40 -29.17 -17.28
CA PHE A 44 -10.97 -27.97 -16.66
C PHE A 44 -12.33 -27.67 -17.30
N GLU A 45 -13.38 -27.74 -16.49
CA GLU A 45 -14.73 -27.44 -16.95
C GLU A 45 -14.89 -25.93 -17.17
N GLU A 46 -15.81 -25.58 -18.07
CA GLU A 46 -16.26 -24.23 -18.47
C GLU A 46 -16.81 -23.36 -17.31
N HIS A 47 -16.65 -23.82 -16.06
CA HIS A 47 -17.18 -23.24 -14.83
C HIS A 47 -16.20 -22.30 -14.11
N ASP A 48 -14.94 -22.19 -14.55
CA ASP A 48 -13.93 -21.37 -13.88
C ASP A 48 -13.82 -19.92 -14.39
N LYS A 49 -14.52 -19.59 -15.47
CA LYS A 49 -14.51 -18.26 -16.11
C LYS A 49 -15.94 -17.82 -16.43
N MET A 50 -16.37 -16.68 -15.87
CA MET A 50 -17.66 -16.07 -16.17
C MET A 50 -17.46 -14.90 -17.12
N PHE A 51 -18.28 -14.84 -18.18
CA PHE A 51 -18.30 -13.75 -19.14
C PHE A 51 -19.66 -13.03 -19.06
N ASP A 52 -19.67 -11.73 -19.38
CA ASP A 52 -20.92 -11.00 -19.56
C ASP A 52 -21.60 -11.37 -20.90
N ASN A 53 -22.79 -10.82 -21.12
CA ASN A 53 -23.56 -11.04 -22.34
C ASN A 53 -22.88 -10.48 -23.61
N GLU A 54 -21.83 -9.67 -23.45
CA GLU A 54 -21.04 -9.06 -24.52
C GLU A 54 -19.73 -9.84 -24.78
N GLY A 55 -19.45 -10.88 -23.99
CA GLY A 55 -18.25 -11.72 -24.11
C GLY A 55 -17.03 -11.22 -23.33
N THR A 56 -17.18 -10.22 -22.47
CA THR A 56 -16.12 -9.69 -21.61
C THR A 56 -15.96 -10.54 -20.35
N LEU A 57 -14.72 -10.86 -19.96
CA LEU A 57 -14.42 -11.64 -18.77
C LEU A 57 -14.80 -10.88 -17.49
N MET A 58 -15.75 -11.41 -16.72
CA MET A 58 -16.30 -10.80 -15.51
C MET A 58 -15.68 -11.33 -14.22
N SER A 59 -15.50 -12.65 -14.11
CA SER A 59 -14.89 -13.25 -12.92
C SER A 59 -14.21 -14.56 -13.24
N VAL A 60 -13.13 -14.85 -12.52
CA VAL A 60 -12.37 -16.10 -12.68
C VAL A 60 -11.96 -16.64 -11.32
N THR A 61 -11.78 -17.95 -11.24
CA THR A 61 -11.10 -18.57 -10.10
C THR A 61 -9.63 -18.15 -10.06
N LEU A 62 -9.00 -18.19 -8.89
CA LEU A 62 -7.59 -17.79 -8.72
C LEU A 62 -6.66 -18.59 -9.64
N ASP A 63 -6.90 -19.89 -9.81
CA ASP A 63 -6.07 -20.73 -10.67
C ASP A 63 -6.28 -20.40 -12.16
N SER A 64 -7.51 -20.05 -12.58
CA SER A 64 -7.77 -19.50 -13.93
C SER A 64 -7.13 -18.12 -14.15
N LEU A 65 -7.10 -17.27 -13.12
CA LEU A 65 -6.42 -15.97 -13.17
C LEU A 65 -4.91 -16.14 -13.36
N ILE A 66 -4.30 -17.08 -12.63
CA ILE A 66 -2.87 -17.42 -12.75
C ILE A 66 -2.57 -17.99 -14.14
N GLU A 67 -3.45 -18.81 -14.68
CA GLU A 67 -3.29 -19.34 -16.04
C GLU A 67 -3.39 -18.23 -17.11
N LEU A 68 -4.31 -17.28 -16.94
CA LEU A 68 -4.47 -16.12 -17.83
C LEU A 68 -3.27 -15.17 -17.80
N LEU A 69 -2.39 -15.27 -16.79
CA LEU A 69 -1.12 -14.53 -16.73
C LEU A 69 0.00 -15.22 -17.52
N ILE A 70 -0.18 -16.48 -17.95
CA ILE A 70 0.82 -17.24 -18.70
C ILE A 70 0.54 -17.11 -20.21
N PRO A 71 1.44 -16.48 -20.98
CA PRO A 71 1.29 -16.39 -22.43
C PRO A 71 1.15 -17.78 -23.05
N SER A 72 0.15 -17.96 -23.90
CA SER A 72 -0.11 -19.22 -24.61
C SER A 72 -0.19 -18.96 -26.11
N SER A 73 0.09 -19.96 -26.95
CA SER A 73 0.19 -19.79 -28.42
C SER A 73 -1.05 -19.20 -29.09
N ASN A 74 -2.21 -19.30 -28.43
CA ASN A 74 -3.51 -18.89 -28.97
C ASN A 74 -4.11 -17.70 -28.19
N TYR A 75 -3.33 -17.03 -27.35
CA TYR A 75 -3.84 -15.97 -26.45
C TYR A 75 -2.81 -14.84 -26.27
N SER A 76 -3.15 -13.64 -26.74
CA SER A 76 -2.39 -12.40 -26.50
C SER A 76 -3.04 -11.66 -25.34
N ILE A 77 -2.31 -11.50 -24.24
CA ILE A 77 -2.82 -10.79 -23.06
C ILE A 77 -2.60 -9.29 -23.26
N GLU A 78 -3.64 -8.49 -23.06
CA GLU A 78 -3.49 -7.04 -23.05
C GLU A 78 -2.60 -6.58 -21.88
N GLN A 79 -1.72 -5.62 -22.15
CA GLN A 79 -0.77 -5.10 -21.15
C GLN A 79 -1.49 -4.47 -19.94
N SER A 80 -2.65 -3.85 -20.16
CA SER A 80 -3.54 -3.31 -19.14
C SER A 80 -4.05 -4.39 -18.18
N TYR A 81 -4.43 -5.55 -18.71
CA TYR A 81 -4.90 -6.69 -17.93
C TYR A 81 -3.79 -7.30 -17.08
N ILE A 82 -2.59 -7.50 -17.64
CA ILE A 82 -1.42 -7.98 -16.87
C ILE A 82 -1.14 -7.03 -15.71
N PHE A 83 -1.10 -5.73 -15.98
CA PHE A 83 -0.85 -4.72 -14.96
C PHE A 83 -1.91 -4.76 -13.85
N ALA A 84 -3.19 -4.73 -14.21
CA ALA A 84 -4.30 -4.77 -13.24
C ALA A 84 -4.29 -6.06 -12.41
N ALA A 85 -4.07 -7.21 -13.05
CA ALA A 85 -3.97 -8.50 -12.38
C ALA A 85 -2.76 -8.51 -11.43
N LEU A 86 -1.55 -8.18 -11.87
CA LEU A 86 -0.36 -8.17 -11.00
C LEU A 86 -0.45 -7.16 -9.85
N LEU A 87 -1.11 -6.02 -10.07
CA LEU A 87 -1.34 -5.01 -9.04
C LEU A 87 -2.27 -5.52 -7.94
N ASN A 88 -3.34 -6.25 -8.31
CA ASN A 88 -4.40 -6.67 -7.39
C ASN A 88 -4.26 -8.11 -6.90
N ILE A 89 -3.48 -8.97 -7.55
CA ILE A 89 -3.32 -10.39 -7.18
C ILE A 89 -2.74 -10.55 -5.78
N ARG A 90 -2.01 -9.54 -5.30
CA ARG A 90 -1.55 -9.44 -3.91
C ARG A 90 -2.69 -9.45 -2.89
N ILE A 91 -3.94 -9.22 -3.26
CA ILE A 91 -5.10 -9.36 -2.37
C ILE A 91 -5.41 -10.84 -2.11
N PHE A 92 -5.12 -11.72 -3.07
CA PHE A 92 -5.56 -13.12 -3.08
C PHE A 92 -4.42 -14.11 -2.80
N ILE A 93 -3.18 -13.77 -3.18
CA ILE A 93 -2.00 -14.63 -3.06
C ILE A 93 -0.75 -13.80 -2.81
N SER A 94 0.22 -14.33 -2.07
CA SER A 94 1.50 -13.63 -1.84
C SER A 94 2.39 -13.67 -3.10
N PRO A 95 3.25 -12.66 -3.36
CA PRO A 95 4.12 -12.67 -4.53
C PRO A 95 5.03 -13.92 -4.63
N PRO A 96 5.64 -14.43 -3.55
CA PRO A 96 6.40 -15.69 -3.60
C PRO A 96 5.54 -16.88 -4.03
N ASP A 97 4.35 -17.03 -3.44
CA ASP A 97 3.45 -18.14 -3.77
C ASP A 97 2.93 -18.05 -5.21
N LEU A 98 2.67 -16.83 -5.70
CA LEU A 98 2.26 -16.59 -7.08
C LEU A 98 3.37 -17.02 -8.06
N ILE A 99 4.61 -16.62 -7.81
CA ILE A 99 5.76 -17.01 -8.64
C ILE A 99 5.94 -18.53 -8.61
N GLN A 100 5.81 -19.15 -7.44
CA GLN A 100 5.89 -20.61 -7.32
C GLN A 100 4.81 -21.31 -8.16
N LYS A 101 3.55 -20.84 -8.08
CA LYS A 101 2.44 -21.39 -8.88
C LYS A 101 2.65 -21.18 -10.38
N ILE A 102 3.05 -19.98 -10.81
CA ILE A 102 3.34 -19.69 -12.22
C ILE A 102 4.49 -20.56 -12.73
N LEU A 103 5.59 -20.69 -11.98
CA LEU A 103 6.73 -21.53 -12.35
C LEU A 103 6.33 -22.99 -12.47
N GLN A 104 5.58 -23.52 -11.48
CA GLN A 104 5.08 -24.88 -11.51
C GLN A 104 4.21 -25.12 -12.74
N GLN A 105 3.34 -24.17 -13.09
CA GLN A 105 2.43 -24.29 -14.22
C GLN A 105 3.13 -24.10 -15.58
N CYS A 106 4.15 -23.26 -15.67
CA CYS A 106 5.03 -23.16 -16.83
C CYS A 106 5.82 -24.46 -17.05
N VAL A 107 6.43 -25.02 -15.99
CA VAL A 107 7.16 -26.29 -16.05
C VAL A 107 6.23 -27.43 -16.49
N PHE A 108 5.01 -27.47 -15.96
CA PHE A 108 3.99 -28.46 -16.31
C PHE A 108 3.51 -28.31 -17.77
N LYS A 109 3.26 -27.08 -18.24
CA LYS A 109 2.80 -26.81 -19.61
C LYS A 109 3.90 -26.99 -20.66
N GLN A 110 5.18 -26.86 -20.30
CA GLN A 110 6.29 -26.89 -21.25
C GLN A 110 6.97 -28.25 -21.42
N ASN A 111 6.82 -29.23 -20.52
CA ASN A 111 7.51 -30.54 -20.61
C ASN A 111 9.01 -30.45 -20.97
N ALA A 112 9.68 -29.33 -20.66
CA ALA A 112 11.00 -29.00 -21.17
C ALA A 112 11.96 -28.65 -20.02
N THR A 113 12.94 -29.54 -19.85
CA THR A 113 14.32 -29.38 -19.40
C THR A 113 14.67 -28.08 -18.66
N GLY A 114 15.08 -28.23 -17.40
CA GLY A 114 15.58 -27.16 -16.52
C GLY A 114 16.90 -26.55 -16.96
N ALA A 115 16.87 -25.78 -18.04
CA ALA A 115 17.97 -24.92 -18.46
C ALA A 115 17.37 -23.63 -19.01
N ASN A 116 17.09 -22.66 -18.12
CA ASN A 116 17.15 -21.21 -18.38
C ASN A 116 16.59 -20.40 -17.19
N LEU A 117 17.17 -20.59 -16.01
CA LEU A 117 17.10 -19.63 -14.91
C LEU A 117 18.52 -19.23 -14.52
N GLN A 118 19.28 -18.68 -15.48
CA GLN A 118 20.43 -17.85 -15.14
C GLN A 118 19.95 -16.41 -15.11
N LYS A 119 19.55 -15.95 -13.92
CA LYS A 119 19.43 -14.53 -13.64
C LYS A 119 20.85 -13.96 -13.59
N LYS A 120 21.10 -13.02 -14.50
CA LYS A 120 22.29 -12.17 -14.51
C LYS A 120 22.24 -11.27 -13.27
N ASP A 121 23.28 -11.38 -12.45
CA ASP A 121 23.43 -10.69 -11.17
C ASP A 121 23.89 -9.23 -11.37
N GLU A 122 23.08 -8.45 -12.10
CA GLU A 122 23.41 -7.06 -12.48
C GLU A 122 22.69 -6.03 -11.57
N HIS A 123 21.90 -6.50 -10.60
CA HIS A 123 21.14 -5.66 -9.67
C HIS A 123 21.90 -5.31 -8.38
N LEU A 124 23.04 -5.95 -8.10
CA LEU A 124 23.81 -5.73 -6.87
C LEU A 124 24.57 -4.38 -6.89
N ASP A 125 25.09 -3.95 -8.05
CA ASP A 125 25.83 -2.69 -8.20
C ASP A 125 24.93 -1.45 -8.07
N ARG A 126 23.64 -1.56 -8.41
CA ARG A 126 22.68 -0.46 -8.23
C ARG A 126 22.37 -0.21 -6.75
N ALA A 127 22.17 -1.27 -5.97
CA ALA A 127 21.87 -1.16 -4.54
C ALA A 127 23.02 -0.51 -3.76
N GLU A 128 24.27 -0.88 -4.06
CA GLU A 128 25.46 -0.34 -3.39
C GLU A 128 25.69 1.15 -3.71
N ARG A 129 25.34 1.60 -4.93
CA ARG A 129 25.37 3.03 -5.31
C ARG A 129 24.33 3.85 -4.56
N PHE A 130 23.12 3.31 -4.36
CA PHE A 130 22.09 3.96 -3.54
C PHE A 130 22.51 4.05 -2.07
N GLU A 131 23.13 3.00 -1.53
CA GLU A 131 23.62 3.00 -0.15
C GLU A 131 24.72 4.05 0.07
N ARG A 132 25.67 4.18 -0.85
CA ARG A 132 26.68 5.26 -0.82
C ARG A 132 26.07 6.66 -0.91
N ALA A 133 25.05 6.85 -1.74
CA ALA A 133 24.36 8.13 -1.85
C ALA A 133 23.62 8.49 -0.53
N LEU A 134 22.99 7.51 0.12
CA LEU A 134 22.33 7.70 1.41
C LEU A 134 23.32 8.09 2.52
N ILE A 135 24.51 7.46 2.57
CA ILE A 135 25.56 7.79 3.54
C ILE A 135 26.03 9.25 3.38
N ASN A 136 26.20 9.70 2.14
CA ASN A 136 26.64 11.07 1.84
C ASN A 136 25.57 12.11 2.22
N ILE A 137 24.30 11.84 1.91
CA ILE A 137 23.18 12.71 2.29
C ILE A 137 23.03 12.78 3.81
N SER A 138 23.10 11.64 4.50
CA SER A 138 23.02 11.57 5.97
C SER A 138 24.16 12.34 6.63
N SER A 139 25.36 12.26 6.08
CA SER A 139 26.53 13.01 6.58
C SER A 139 26.38 14.51 6.37
N SER A 140 25.79 14.94 5.24
CA SER A 140 25.48 16.35 4.97
C SER A 140 24.39 16.88 5.90
N MET A 141 23.34 16.09 6.18
CA MET A 141 22.28 16.45 7.14
C MET A 141 22.80 16.55 8.59
N ALA A 142 23.73 15.68 9.00
CA ALA A 142 24.34 15.75 10.32
C ALA A 142 25.16 17.03 10.53
N GLN A 143 25.77 17.59 9.47
CA GLN A 143 26.47 18.87 9.54
C GLN A 143 25.52 20.07 9.63
N ILE A 144 24.32 19.99 9.02
CA ILE A 144 23.30 21.05 9.11
C ILE A 144 22.67 21.11 10.52
N MET A 145 22.58 19.98 11.22
CA MET A 145 22.01 19.91 12.58
C MET A 145 22.96 20.36 13.71
N ASN A 146 24.17 20.83 13.37
CA ASN A 146 25.17 21.30 14.34
C ASN A 146 25.32 22.85 14.34
N ILE A 147 24.24 23.55 14.02
CA ILE A 147 24.17 25.02 13.97
C ILE A 147 23.46 25.50 15.24
N ASP A 148 24.15 26.33 16.04
CA ASP A 148 23.65 26.91 17.28
C ASP A 148 22.20 27.42 17.18
N ASP A 149 21.36 27.02 18.13
CA ASP A 149 19.90 27.25 18.13
C ASP A 149 19.46 28.74 18.13
N ASN A 150 20.39 29.67 18.24
CA ASN A 150 20.12 31.10 18.45
C ASN A 150 20.18 31.97 17.20
N ASN A 151 20.46 31.42 16.01
CA ASN A 151 20.60 32.21 14.76
C ASN A 151 19.80 31.66 13.56
N TYR A 152 18.67 30.99 13.79
CA TYR A 152 17.81 30.55 12.68
C TYR A 152 17.12 31.75 12.03
N LYS A 153 17.48 32.03 10.77
CA LYS A 153 16.78 33.02 9.93
C LYS A 153 15.34 32.58 9.63
N GLY A 154 14.46 33.55 9.38
CA GLY A 154 13.10 33.31 8.86
C GLY A 154 13.14 32.50 7.56
N LEU A 155 12.18 31.62 7.29
CA LEU A 155 12.10 30.97 5.97
C LEU A 155 11.94 32.02 4.86
N ALA A 156 11.16 33.08 5.13
CA ALA A 156 11.03 34.24 4.26
C ALA A 156 12.34 35.03 4.08
N GLU A 157 13.28 34.96 5.03
CA GLU A 157 14.61 35.58 4.90
C GLU A 157 15.58 34.70 4.10
N ILE A 158 15.48 33.38 4.27
CA ILE A 158 16.30 32.39 3.53
C ILE A 158 15.88 32.35 2.06
N CYS A 159 14.57 32.40 1.79
CA CYS A 159 14.00 32.33 0.46
C CYS A 159 12.95 33.44 0.27
N PRO A 160 13.36 34.69 -0.02
CA PRO A 160 12.42 35.80 -0.11
C PRO A 160 11.48 35.72 -1.31
N ASN A 161 11.79 34.90 -2.33
CA ASN A 161 10.93 34.71 -3.50
C ASN A 161 9.93 33.55 -3.28
N PRO A 162 8.62 33.82 -3.19
CA PRO A 162 7.60 32.80 -2.98
C PRO A 162 7.57 31.73 -4.09
N THR A 163 7.81 32.11 -5.35
CA THR A 163 7.84 31.19 -6.49
C THR A 163 8.97 30.18 -6.33
N THR A 164 10.16 30.64 -5.90
CA THR A 164 11.30 29.75 -5.66
C THR A 164 10.98 28.77 -4.53
N LEU A 165 10.40 29.24 -3.41
CA LEU A 165 10.02 28.33 -2.33
C LEU A 165 8.98 27.30 -2.79
N ALA A 166 7.94 27.72 -3.52
CA ALA A 166 6.92 26.82 -4.05
C ALA A 166 7.52 25.75 -4.99
N GLN A 167 8.48 26.13 -5.84
CA GLN A 167 9.21 25.19 -6.69
C GLN A 167 10.00 24.18 -5.87
N GLN A 168 10.76 24.63 -4.86
CA GLN A 168 11.56 23.73 -4.02
C GLN A 168 10.69 22.75 -3.22
N ILE A 169 9.61 23.24 -2.59
CA ILE A 169 8.64 22.39 -1.89
C ILE A 169 8.06 21.35 -2.86
N THR A 170 7.72 21.76 -4.08
CA THR A 170 7.17 20.86 -5.10
C THR A 170 8.16 19.78 -5.52
N LEU A 171 9.45 20.10 -5.69
CA LEU A 171 10.47 19.09 -6.01
C LEU A 171 10.60 18.04 -4.89
N ILE A 172 10.66 18.49 -3.63
CA ILE A 172 10.75 17.64 -2.45
C ILE A 172 9.51 16.75 -2.31
N GLU A 173 8.34 17.31 -2.62
CA GLU A 173 7.07 16.59 -2.56
C GLU A 173 6.95 15.56 -3.68
N LEU A 174 7.30 15.92 -4.93
CA LEU A 174 7.29 15.01 -6.07
C LEU A 174 8.24 13.83 -5.87
N GLU A 175 9.41 14.07 -5.28
CA GLU A 175 10.34 13.00 -4.90
C GLU A 175 9.66 11.98 -3.99
N ARG A 176 9.00 12.43 -2.90
CA ARG A 176 8.29 11.55 -1.96
C ARG A 176 7.07 10.88 -2.60
N PHE A 177 6.32 11.62 -3.41
CA PHE A 177 5.16 11.09 -4.11
C PHE A 177 5.56 9.97 -5.07
N SER A 178 6.69 10.12 -5.78
CA SER A 178 7.20 9.12 -6.72
C SER A 178 7.62 7.80 -6.06
N MET A 179 7.86 7.81 -4.74
CA MET A 179 8.16 6.60 -3.96
C MET A 179 6.92 5.80 -3.61
N ILE A 180 5.71 6.39 -3.73
CA ILE A 180 4.46 5.68 -3.45
C ILE A 180 4.18 4.71 -4.59
N GLY A 181 4.36 3.42 -4.31
CA GLY A 181 4.02 2.36 -5.25
C GLY A 181 2.50 2.23 -5.41
N PRO A 182 2.00 1.83 -6.60
CA PRO A 182 0.58 1.55 -6.78
C PRO A 182 0.10 0.40 -5.88
N ASP A 183 0.99 -0.53 -5.52
CA ASP A 183 0.72 -1.58 -4.55
C ASP A 183 0.44 -1.04 -3.14
N GLU A 184 1.04 0.09 -2.78
CA GLU A 184 0.77 0.74 -1.49
C GLU A 184 -0.63 1.34 -1.45
N ILE A 185 -1.11 1.88 -2.57
CA ILE A 185 -2.47 2.42 -2.69
C ILE A 185 -3.50 1.30 -2.54
N VAL A 186 -3.27 0.18 -3.23
CA VAL A 186 -4.12 -1.01 -3.10
C VAL A 186 -4.09 -1.51 -1.66
N TYR A 187 -2.91 -1.62 -1.04
CA TYR A 187 -2.79 -2.01 0.37
C TYR A 187 -3.52 -1.05 1.31
N ALA A 188 -3.42 0.26 1.10
CA ALA A 188 -4.12 1.27 1.90
C ALA A 188 -5.64 1.05 1.88
N SER A 189 -6.19 0.64 0.73
CA SER A 189 -7.61 0.33 0.55
C SER A 189 -8.08 -1.01 1.14
N MET A 190 -7.15 -1.91 1.53
CA MET A 190 -7.50 -3.21 2.10
C MET A 190 -8.06 -3.12 3.53
N ASN A 191 -8.87 -4.11 3.91
CA ASN A 191 -9.36 -4.27 5.28
C ASN A 191 -8.26 -4.78 6.24
N ASP A 192 -8.37 -4.46 7.53
CA ASP A 192 -7.34 -4.71 8.56
C ASP A 192 -7.00 -6.19 8.75
N ASN A 193 -7.97 -7.08 8.49
CA ASN A 193 -7.75 -8.54 8.53
C ASN A 193 -6.80 -9.03 7.44
N VAL A 194 -6.82 -8.37 6.26
CA VAL A 194 -5.93 -8.69 5.14
C VAL A 194 -4.56 -8.08 5.42
N LYS A 195 -4.50 -6.82 5.89
CA LYS A 195 -3.26 -6.13 6.27
C LYS A 195 -2.39 -6.94 7.25
N LYS A 196 -3.00 -7.58 8.27
CA LYS A 196 -2.30 -8.45 9.23
C LYS A 196 -1.54 -9.63 8.59
N ARG A 197 -1.96 -10.11 7.41
CA ARG A 197 -1.28 -11.22 6.70
C ARG A 197 -0.05 -10.79 5.91
N TYR A 198 0.09 -9.50 5.62
CA TYR A 198 1.14 -8.97 4.73
C TYR A 198 2.27 -8.22 5.48
N GLY A 199 2.28 -8.26 6.82
CA GLY A 199 3.24 -7.51 7.64
C GLY A 199 2.94 -6.01 7.66
N ASN A 200 3.78 -5.20 8.33
CA ASN A 200 3.64 -3.74 8.34
C ASN A 200 3.89 -3.18 6.93
N GLY A 201 2.87 -3.21 6.08
CA GLY A 201 2.90 -2.66 4.74
C GLY A 201 2.89 -1.13 4.77
N THR A 202 3.66 -0.57 3.84
CA THR A 202 3.55 0.80 3.29
C THR A 202 3.97 1.93 4.24
N ASN A 203 5.28 2.23 4.24
CA ASN A 203 5.81 3.40 4.92
C ASN A 203 5.79 4.66 4.03
N ASN A 204 5.78 4.55 2.70
CA ASN A 204 5.97 5.72 1.84
C ASN A 204 4.73 6.63 1.84
N ILE A 205 3.52 6.05 1.81
CA ILE A 205 2.27 6.82 1.99
C ILE A 205 2.31 7.57 3.33
N LYS A 206 2.73 6.90 4.40
CA LYS A 206 2.87 7.53 5.72
C LYS A 206 3.90 8.65 5.71
N HIS A 207 5.07 8.43 5.12
CA HIS A 207 6.11 9.45 4.99
C HIS A 207 5.67 10.66 4.17
N TYR A 208 4.85 10.45 3.13
CA TYR A 208 4.27 11.52 2.33
C TYR A 208 3.25 12.34 3.14
N ILE A 209 2.38 11.67 3.90
CA ILE A 209 1.45 12.33 4.83
C ILE A 209 2.22 13.12 5.89
N ASP A 210 3.26 12.52 6.49
CA ASP A 210 4.12 13.15 7.49
C ASP A 210 4.82 14.39 6.92
N TRP A 211 5.20 14.38 5.64
CA TRP A 211 5.74 15.57 4.95
C TRP A 211 4.70 16.70 4.88
N SER A 212 3.47 16.41 4.44
CA SER A 212 2.39 17.40 4.37
C SER A 212 2.05 17.99 5.75
N ASN A 213 2.02 17.14 6.78
CA ASN A 213 1.85 17.55 8.17
C ASN A 213 3.02 18.45 8.64
N ARG A 214 4.26 18.08 8.32
CA ARG A 214 5.45 18.89 8.66
C ARG A 214 5.41 20.27 8.02
N LEU A 215 5.00 20.38 6.76
CA LEU A 215 4.83 21.67 6.11
C LEU A 215 3.77 22.52 6.83
N THR A 216 2.65 21.91 7.21
CA THR A 216 1.58 22.56 7.99
C THR A 216 2.15 23.17 9.29
N TYR A 217 2.89 22.37 10.07
CA TYR A 217 3.48 22.83 11.34
C TYR A 217 4.62 23.83 11.14
N LEU A 218 5.42 23.69 10.09
CA LEU A 218 6.48 24.63 9.73
C LEU A 218 5.89 26.02 9.47
N THR A 219 4.87 26.11 8.62
CA THR A 219 4.17 27.38 8.33
C THR A 219 3.62 28.02 9.60
N ALA A 220 2.93 27.24 10.44
CA ALA A 220 2.42 27.75 11.70
C ALA A 220 3.53 28.23 12.64
N THR A 221 4.64 27.51 12.71
CA THR A 221 5.79 27.85 13.54
C THR A 221 6.46 29.14 13.07
N GLU A 222 6.64 29.31 11.75
CA GLU A 222 7.20 30.55 11.17
C GLU A 222 6.35 31.78 11.52
N ILE A 223 5.01 31.64 11.46
CA ILE A 223 4.10 32.73 11.84
C ILE A 223 4.19 33.03 13.35
N LEU A 224 4.20 31.99 14.20
CA LEU A 224 4.21 32.16 15.65
C LEU A 224 5.56 32.65 16.20
N ARG A 225 6.66 32.42 15.47
CA ARG A 225 8.00 32.89 15.83
C ARG A 225 8.13 34.42 15.76
N CYS A 226 7.33 35.07 14.92
CA CYS A 226 7.26 36.53 14.84
C CYS A 226 6.59 37.13 16.09
N SER A 227 7.40 37.70 16.99
CA SER A 227 6.93 38.39 18.20
C SER A 227 6.16 39.68 17.87
N LYS A 228 6.62 40.43 16.88
CA LYS A 228 6.02 41.71 16.44
C LYS A 228 4.86 41.50 15.48
N ARG A 229 3.80 42.31 15.61
CA ARG A 229 2.60 42.25 14.74
C ARG A 229 2.94 42.38 13.26
N HIS A 230 3.71 43.40 12.89
CA HIS A 230 4.09 43.66 11.50
C HIS A 230 4.83 42.46 10.87
N CYS A 231 5.75 41.84 11.62
CA CYS A 231 6.45 40.62 11.20
C CYS A 231 5.45 39.49 10.90
N ARG A 232 4.49 39.25 11.81
CA ARG A 232 3.49 38.19 11.59
C ARG A 232 2.63 38.41 10.36
N VAL A 233 2.15 39.63 10.14
CA VAL A 233 1.35 39.97 8.95
C VAL A 233 2.15 39.68 7.69
N HIS A 234 3.40 40.16 7.64
CA HIS A 234 4.30 39.91 6.51
C HIS A 234 4.54 38.41 6.26
N THR A 235 4.78 37.62 7.31
CA THR A 235 4.96 36.17 7.18
C THR A 235 3.70 35.47 6.67
N ILE A 236 2.51 35.89 7.12
CA ILE A 236 1.23 35.35 6.62
C ILE A 236 1.06 35.69 5.13
N GLU A 237 1.27 36.94 4.73
CA GLU A 237 1.20 37.38 3.33
C GLU A 237 2.17 36.58 2.46
N TYR A 238 3.41 36.40 2.93
CA TYR A 238 4.41 35.58 2.26
C TYR A 238 3.93 34.14 2.01
N PHE A 239 3.40 33.46 3.03
CA PHE A 239 2.89 32.08 2.84
C PHE A 239 1.63 32.01 1.98
N ILE A 240 0.79 33.06 1.99
CA ILE A 240 -0.33 33.17 1.05
C ILE A 240 0.19 33.25 -0.40
N ASP A 241 1.25 34.02 -0.64
CA ASP A 241 1.85 34.10 -1.97
C ASP A 241 2.51 32.78 -2.38
N VAL A 242 3.20 32.09 -1.46
CA VAL A 242 3.73 30.74 -1.71
C VAL A 242 2.59 29.78 -2.08
N ALA A 243 1.46 29.84 -1.38
CA ALA A 243 0.30 28.99 -1.66
C ALA A 243 -0.31 29.26 -3.04
N LYS A 244 -0.35 30.53 -3.49
CA LYS A 244 -0.77 30.88 -4.86
C LYS A 244 0.18 30.29 -5.90
N GLU A 245 1.49 30.38 -5.66
CA GLU A 245 2.49 29.80 -6.55
C GLU A 245 2.42 28.26 -6.60
N CYS A 246 2.11 27.60 -5.47
CA CYS A 246 1.82 26.17 -5.46
C CYS A 246 0.64 25.81 -6.39
N ILE A 247 -0.44 26.61 -6.40
CA ILE A 247 -1.57 26.42 -7.33
C ILE A 247 -1.09 26.59 -8.79
N ASN A 248 -0.34 27.64 -9.09
CA ASN A 248 0.16 27.92 -10.44
C ASN A 248 0.99 26.76 -11.02
N ILE A 249 1.74 26.07 -10.15
CA ILE A 249 2.56 24.90 -10.50
C ILE A 249 1.72 23.61 -10.57
N GLY A 250 0.56 23.55 -9.91
CA GLY A 250 -0.29 22.36 -9.78
C GLY A 250 0.00 21.51 -8.53
N ASN A 251 0.75 22.04 -7.57
CA ASN A 251 1.00 21.39 -6.28
C ASN A 251 -0.12 21.70 -5.27
N PHE A 252 -1.26 21.01 -5.43
CA PHE A 252 -2.44 21.22 -4.59
C PHE A 252 -2.26 20.72 -3.15
N ASN A 253 -1.42 19.70 -2.92
CA ASN A 253 -1.22 19.17 -1.58
C ASN A 253 -0.44 20.15 -0.70
N SER A 254 0.64 20.76 -1.19
CA SER A 254 1.34 21.82 -0.45
C SER A 254 0.50 23.08 -0.26
N PHE A 255 -0.30 23.46 -1.26
CA PHE A 255 -1.31 24.52 -1.11
C PHE A 255 -2.25 24.22 0.07
N MET A 256 -2.83 23.02 0.09
CA MET A 256 -3.75 22.60 1.16
C MET A 256 -3.07 22.54 2.52
N ALA A 257 -1.80 22.10 2.60
CA ALA A 257 -1.02 22.11 3.85
C ALA A 257 -0.84 23.53 4.41
N ILE A 258 -0.54 24.50 3.55
CA ILE A 258 -0.42 25.91 3.97
C ILE A 258 -1.78 26.46 4.43
N VAL A 259 -2.86 26.17 3.70
CA VAL A 259 -4.23 26.58 4.10
C VAL A 259 -4.64 25.93 5.43
N ALA A 260 -4.30 24.67 5.64
CA ALA A 260 -4.55 23.97 6.90
C ALA A 260 -3.80 24.64 8.05
N ALA A 261 -2.54 25.07 7.83
CA ALA A 261 -1.75 25.77 8.83
C ALA A 261 -2.40 27.08 9.27
N LEU A 262 -2.88 27.88 8.31
CA LEU A 262 -3.58 29.14 8.56
C LEU A 262 -4.91 28.93 9.29
N SER A 263 -5.52 27.75 9.11
CA SER A 263 -6.78 27.36 9.75
C SER A 263 -6.59 26.77 11.16
N LEU A 264 -5.36 26.53 11.62
CA LEU A 264 -5.11 26.00 12.96
C LEU A 264 -5.61 26.98 14.04
N PRO A 265 -6.22 26.51 15.15
CA PRO A 265 -6.78 27.37 16.20
C PRO A 265 -5.77 28.39 16.78
N LEU A 266 -4.50 27.99 16.86
CA LEU A 266 -3.39 28.83 17.30
C LEU A 266 -3.10 30.04 16.39
N ILE A 267 -3.36 29.92 15.08
CA ILE A 267 -3.25 31.01 14.10
C ILE A 267 -4.58 31.76 13.97
N ALA A 268 -5.71 31.04 13.84
CA ALA A 268 -7.03 31.62 13.66
C ALA A 268 -7.45 32.58 14.80
N ARG A 269 -6.94 32.36 16.02
CA ARG A 269 -7.18 33.26 17.17
C ARG A 269 -6.43 34.59 17.11
N LEU A 270 -5.46 34.76 16.20
CA LEU A 270 -4.63 35.96 16.07
C LEU A 270 -5.39 37.12 15.39
N LYS A 271 -6.59 37.46 15.86
CA LYS A 271 -7.49 38.47 15.27
C LYS A 271 -6.90 39.88 15.11
N LYS A 272 -5.83 40.18 15.85
CA LYS A 272 -5.11 41.47 15.82
C LYS A 272 -3.90 41.45 14.89
N THR A 273 -3.61 40.34 14.23
CA THR A 273 -2.59 40.28 13.17
C THR A 273 -3.31 40.70 11.91
#